data_AF-A0A0N0TKV9-F1
#
_entry.id   AF-A0A0N0TKV9-F1
#
_cell.length_a   1.000
_cell.length_b   1.000
_cell.length_c   1.000
_cell.angle_alpha   90.00
_cell.angle_beta   90.00
_cell.angle_gamma   90.00
#
_symmetry.space_group_name_H-M   'P 1'
#
loop_
_entity.id
_entity.type
_entity.pdbx_description
1 polymer ?
#
loop_
_entity_poly.entity_id
_entity_poly.type
_entity_poly.pdbx_seq_one_letter_code
_entity_poly.pdbx_strand_id
1 'polypeptide(L)' 'MAPTKARRIVMSDELWEELDRAAKRVDRELDRSKVIRSFARWYVGEAGAKMPERPEPAEK' A
#
# COMPACT_ATOMS: atom_id res chain seq x y z
N MET A 1 1.98 -24.34 -1.38
CA MET A 1 1.62 -23.12 -0.61
C MET A 1 0.13 -23.17 -0.35
N ALA A 2 -0.32 -23.03 0.91
CA ALA A 2 -1.75 -22.92 1.18
C ALA A 2 -2.31 -21.65 0.51
N PRO A 3 -3.53 -21.67 -0.05
CA PRO A 3 -4.11 -20.48 -0.68
C PRO A 3 -4.28 -19.38 0.37
N THR A 4 -3.71 -18.21 0.08
CA THR A 4 -3.82 -17.05 0.98
C THR A 4 -5.26 -16.59 1.01
N LYS A 5 -5.96 -16.80 2.13
CA LYS A 5 -7.32 -16.29 2.33
C LYS A 5 -7.31 -14.76 2.27
N ALA A 6 -8.15 -14.18 1.42
CA ALA A 6 -8.31 -12.73 1.34
C ALA A 6 -8.76 -12.17 2.70
N ARG A 7 -8.15 -11.07 3.13
CA ARG A 7 -8.51 -10.33 4.34
C ARG A 7 -9.22 -9.04 3.94
N ARG A 8 -10.29 -8.68 4.65
CA ARG A 8 -11.05 -7.45 4.42
C ARG A 8 -10.44 -6.31 5.22
N ILE A 9 -10.17 -5.20 4.56
CA ILE A 9 -9.80 -3.93 5.19
C ILE A 9 -10.98 -2.99 4.97
N VAL A 10 -11.43 -2.33 6.03
CA VAL A 10 -12.54 -1.36 5.96
C VAL A 10 -11.95 0.05 5.86
N MET A 11 -12.42 0.80 4.87
CA MET A 11 -12.07 2.20 4.64
C MET A 11 -13.15 2.87 3.77
N SER A 12 -13.12 4.19 3.67
CA SER A 12 -13.96 4.91 2.71
C SER A 12 -13.49 4.65 1.27
N ASP A 13 -14.42 4.69 0.33
CA ASP A 13 -14.11 4.56 -1.10
C ASP A 13 -13.16 5.66 -1.55
N GLU A 14 -13.36 6.89 -1.07
CA GLU A 14 -12.48 8.03 -1.33
C GLU A 14 -11.03 7.75 -0.93
N LEU A 15 -10.81 7.23 0.30
CA LEU A 15 -9.47 6.91 0.78
C LEU A 15 -8.86 5.73 0.02
N TRP A 16 -9.67 4.74 -0.36
CA TRP A 16 -9.23 3.59 -1.13
C TRP A 16 -8.71 3.96 -2.52
N GLU A 17 -9.41 4.89 -3.19
CA GLU A 17 -9.03 5.41 -4.50
C GLU A 17 -7.85 6.40 -4.42
N GLU A 18 -7.84 7.29 -3.44
CA GLU A 18 -6.72 8.19 -3.15
C GLU A 18 -5.43 7.40 -2.91
N LEU A 19 -5.49 6.32 -2.13
CA LEU A 19 -4.33 5.46 -1.86
C LEU A 19 -3.77 4.82 -3.15
N ASP A 20 -4.64 4.37 -4.06
CA ASP A 20 -4.20 3.80 -5.34
C ASP A 20 -3.55 4.85 -6.23
N ARG A 21 -4.15 6.05 -6.32
CA ARG A 21 -3.60 7.18 -7.07
C ARG A 21 -2.26 7.61 -6.50
N ALA A 22 -2.16 7.70 -5.18
CA ALA A 22 -0.94 8.06 -4.47
C ALA A 22 0.18 7.03 -4.69
N ALA A 23 -0.13 5.74 -4.64
CA ALA A 23 0.83 4.67 -4.95
C ALA A 23 1.39 4.80 -6.38
N LYS A 24 0.51 5.07 -7.35
CA LYS A 24 0.88 5.24 -8.76
C LYS A 24 1.70 6.49 -9.06
N ARG A 25 1.69 7.50 -8.18
CA ARG A 25 2.57 8.68 -8.29
C ARG A 25 4.02 8.36 -7.94
N VAL A 26 4.24 7.44 -7.01
CA VAL A 26 5.59 6.97 -6.65
C VAL A 26 6.14 6.09 -7.78
N ASP A 27 5.35 5.10 -8.22
CA ASP A 27 5.71 4.19 -9.28
C ASP A 27 4.43 3.66 -9.95
N ARG A 28 4.38 3.70 -11.29
CA ARG A 28 3.22 3.24 -12.07
C ARG A 28 2.92 1.75 -11.88
N GLU A 29 3.92 0.96 -11.51
CA GLU A 29 3.76 -0.46 -11.20
C GLU A 29 3.30 -0.71 -9.76
N LEU A 30 3.34 0.29 -8.87
CA LEU A 30 2.77 0.19 -7.54
C LEU A 30 1.24 0.32 -7.57
N ASP A 31 0.61 -0.42 -6.67
CA ASP A 31 -0.82 -0.36 -6.40
C ASP A 31 -1.06 -0.31 -4.89
N ARG A 32 -2.26 0.07 -4.50
CA ARG A 32 -2.67 0.12 -3.07
C ARG A 32 -2.39 -1.19 -2.32
N SER A 33 -2.56 -2.35 -2.95
CA SER A 33 -2.37 -3.66 -2.30
C SER A 33 -0.89 -3.98 -2.09
N LYS A 34 0.00 -3.56 -2.98
CA LYS A 34 1.45 -3.63 -2.82
C LYS A 34 1.89 -2.74 -1.66
N VAL A 35 1.39 -1.51 -1.58
CA VAL A 35 1.70 -0.57 -0.49
C VAL A 35 1.26 -1.15 0.87
N ILE A 36 0.02 -1.63 0.99
CA ILE A 36 -0.51 -2.21 2.24
C ILE A 36 0.33 -3.42 2.68
N ARG A 37 0.71 -4.31 1.75
CA ARG A 37 1.53 -5.48 2.07
C ARG A 37 2.95 -5.10 2.49
N SER A 38 3.58 -4.16 1.78
CA SER A 38 4.91 -3.66 2.13
C SER A 38 4.90 -2.97 3.50
N PHE A 39 3.88 -2.16 3.77
CA PHE A 39 3.67 -1.54 5.08
C PHE A 39 3.50 -2.59 6.17
N ALA A 40 2.65 -3.61 5.96
CA ALA A 40 2.42 -4.66 6.94
C ALA A 40 3.72 -5.43 7.27
N ARG A 41 4.51 -5.80 6.24
CA ARG A 41 5.81 -6.47 6.41
C ARG A 41 6.80 -5.64 7.21
N TRP A 42 6.92 -4.36 6.86
CA TRP A 42 7.76 -3.42 7.60
C TRP A 42 7.29 -3.28 9.05
N TYR A 43 5.98 -3.14 9.26
CA TYR A 43 5.38 -2.94 10.58
C TYR A 43 5.61 -4.12 11.53
N VAL A 44 5.59 -5.36 11.02
CA VAL A 44 5.89 -6.57 11.83
C VAL A 44 7.38 -6.88 11.94
N GLY A 45 8.26 -6.07 11.35
CA GLY A 45 9.71 -6.26 11.39
C GLY A 45 10.21 -7.44 10.54
N GLU A 46 9.55 -7.77 9.42
CA GLU A 46 10.02 -8.81 8.51
C GLU A 46 11.41 -8.46 7.96
N ALA A 47 12.32 -9.44 7.96
CA ALA A 47 13.72 -9.21 7.57
C ALA A 47 13.81 -8.67 6.12
N GLY A 48 14.47 -7.51 5.96
CA GLY A 48 14.63 -6.85 4.67
C GLY A 48 13.42 -6.02 4.22
N ALA A 49 12.32 -5.99 4.98
CA ALA A 49 11.18 -5.13 4.68
C ALA A 49 11.54 -3.65 4.89
N LYS A 50 11.12 -2.81 3.95
CA LYS A 50 11.34 -1.35 3.99
C LYS A 50 10.01 -0.63 4.07
N MET A 51 10.01 0.49 4.79
CA MET A 51 8.86 1.39 4.84
C MET A 51 8.55 1.88 3.42
N PRO A 52 7.29 1.80 2.95
CA PRO A 52 6.91 2.36 1.66
C PRO A 52 7.21 3.87 1.60
N GLU A 53 7.61 4.35 0.42
CA GLU A 53 7.82 5.78 0.20
C GLU A 53 6.50 6.53 0.30
N ARG A 54 6.52 7.67 1.00
CA ARG A 54 5.37 8.57 1.04
C ARG A 54 5.40 9.45 -0.21
N PRO A 55 4.36 9.41 -1.06
CA PRO A 55 4.30 10.28 -2.22
C PRO A 55 4.27 11.73 -1.81
N GLU A 56 4.88 12.58 -2.63
CA GLU A 56 4.74 14.02 -2.51
C GLU A 56 3.25 14.41 -2.57
N PRO A 57 2.83 15.45 -1.83
CA PRO A 57 1.47 15.95 -1.92
C PRO A 57 1.18 16.32 -3.38
N ALA A 58 -0.02 15.99 -3.87
CA ALA A 58 -0.48 16.64 -5.10
C ALA A 58 -0.51 18.14 -4.80
N GLU A 59 0.24 18.93 -5.55
CA GLU A 59 0.06 20.38 -5.55
C GLU A 59 -1.43 20.68 -5.76
N LYS A 60 -1.95 21.62 -4.96
CA LYS A 60 -3.37 21.98 -4.92
C LYS A 60 -3.80 22.74 -6.16
#